data_AF-A0A1Y4AMB9-F1
#
_entry.id   AF-A0A1Y4AMB9-F1
#
_cell.length_a   1.000
_cell.length_b   1.000
_cell.length_c   1.000
_cell.angle_alpha   90.00
_cell.angle_beta   90.00
_cell.angle_gamma   90.00
#
_symmetry.space_group_name_H-M   'P 1'
#
loop_
_entity.id
_entity.type
_entity.pdbx_description
1 polymer ?
#
loop_
_entity_poly.entity_id
_entity_poly.type
_entity_poly.pdbx_seq_one_letter_code
_entity_poly.pdbx_strand_id
1 'polypeptide(L)' 'MEGIRSTNLPQESIDAIVRSTERLEGAASILAMLEEKAGSGSVTPSEIAAVRCVVESCASDLDDAWAGV' A
#
# COMPACT_ATOMS: atom_id res chain seq x y z
N MET A 1 24.74 29.65 -5.59
CA MET A 1 24.68 29.04 -4.24
C MET A 1 23.41 28.20 -4.24
N GLU A 2 23.52 26.94 -4.66
CA GLU A 2 22.38 26.02 -4.63
C GLU A 2 22.06 25.77 -3.15
N GLY A 3 20.94 26.35 -2.72
CA GLY A 3 20.38 26.07 -1.41
C GLY A 3 20.11 24.58 -1.34
N ILE A 4 20.75 23.92 -0.38
CA ILE A 4 20.48 22.54 -0.02
C ILE A 4 18.97 22.47 0.21
N ARG A 5 18.22 21.86 -0.73
CA ARG A 5 16.80 21.55 -0.48
C ARG A 5 16.82 20.68 0.77
N SER A 6 16.26 21.19 1.86
CA SER A 6 16.07 20.39 3.06
C SER A 6 15.10 19.27 2.70
N THR A 7 15.61 18.10 2.38
CA THR A 7 14.87 16.89 1.98
C THR A 7 14.15 16.21 3.15
N ASN A 8 13.95 16.93 4.26
CA ASN A 8 13.36 16.34 5.46
C ASN A 8 11.86 16.70 5.52
N LEU A 9 11.04 15.69 5.23
CA LEU A 9 9.59 15.74 5.48
C LEU A 9 9.32 16.04 6.96
N PRO A 10 8.23 16.75 7.30
CA PRO A 10 7.78 16.87 8.68
C PRO A 10 7.58 15.49 9.34
N GLN A 11 7.89 15.36 10.63
CA GLN A 11 7.75 14.08 11.35
C GLN A 11 6.33 13.50 11.24
N GLU A 12 5.31 14.34 11.32
CA GLU A 12 3.90 13.95 11.13
C GLU A 12 3.63 13.32 9.76
N SER A 13 4.33 13.78 8.71
CA SER A 13 4.23 13.22 7.37
C SER A 13 4.93 11.85 7.31
N ILE A 14 6.11 11.73 7.92
CA ILE A 14 6.84 10.46 8.03
C ILE A 14 5.98 9.42 8.77
N ASP A 15 5.40 9.78 9.91
CA ASP A 15 4.55 8.89 10.71
C ASP A 15 3.29 8.46 9.94
N ALA A 16 2.67 9.39 9.21
CA ALA A 16 1.52 9.09 8.36
C ALA A 16 1.88 8.12 7.22
N ILE A 17 3.08 8.27 6.65
CA ILE A 17 3.57 7.39 5.60
C ILE A 17 3.87 6.00 6.16
N VAL A 18 4.65 5.89 7.24
CA VAL A 18 4.96 4.61 7.90
C VAL A 18 3.67 3.85 8.20
N ARG A 19 2.69 4.52 8.79
CA ARG A 19 1.38 3.92 9.11
C ARG A 19 0.62 3.46 7.85
N SER A 20 0.72 4.20 6.75
CA SER A 20 0.09 3.82 5.48
C SER A 20 0.76 2.59 4.87
N THR A 21 2.09 2.53 4.91
CA THR A 21 2.88 1.38 4.48
C THR A 21 2.56 0.12 5.29
N GLU A 22 2.53 0.22 6.62
CA GLU A 22 2.17 -0.92 7.50
C GLU A 22 0.76 -1.46 7.20
N ARG A 23 -0.19 -0.57 6.92
CA ARG A 23 -1.55 -0.98 6.54
C ARG A 23 -1.58 -1.67 5.19
N LEU A 24 -0.80 -1.18 4.22
CA LEU A 24 -0.70 -1.76 2.89
C LEU A 24 -0.05 -3.14 2.95
N GLU A 25 0.99 -3.32 3.75
CA GLU A 25 1.61 -4.62 4.03
C GLU A 25 0.60 -5.60 4.63
N GLY A 26 -0.17 -5.16 5.64
CA GLY A 26 -1.23 -5.97 6.23
C GLY A 26 -2.31 -6.36 5.21
N ALA A 27 -2.71 -5.44 4.33
CA ALA A 27 -3.67 -5.71 3.27
C ALA A 27 -3.13 -6.72 2.23
N ALA A 28 -1.86 -6.61 1.85
CA ALA A 28 -1.19 -7.56 0.98
C ALA A 28 -1.09 -8.96 1.61
N SER A 29 -0.81 -9.04 2.92
CA SER A 29 -0.82 -10.31 3.66
C SER A 29 -2.20 -10.97 3.67
N ILE A 30 -3.27 -10.18 3.90
CA ILE A 30 -4.65 -10.68 3.83
C ILE A 30 -4.98 -11.17 2.42
N LEU A 31 -4.60 -10.43 1.38
CA LEU A 31 -4.79 -10.86 0.00
C LEU A 31 -4.13 -12.22 -0.28
N ALA A 32 -2.88 -12.41 0.18
CA ALA A 32 -2.19 -13.70 0.04
C ALA A 32 -2.94 -14.85 0.75
N MET A 33 -3.50 -14.60 1.95
CA MET A 33 -4.33 -15.58 2.65
C MET A 33 -5.63 -15.89 1.88
N LEU A 34 -6.26 -14.90 1.26
CA LEU A 34 -7.46 -15.10 0.43
C LEU A 34 -7.14 -15.92 -0.82
N GLU A 35 -5.99 -15.68 -1.44
CA GLU A 35 -5.50 -16.45 -2.59
C GLU A 35 -5.23 -17.92 -2.24
N GLU A 36 -4.68 -18.19 -1.05
CA GLU A 36 -4.54 -19.56 -0.52
C GLU A 36 -5.91 -20.24 -0.32
N LYS A 37 -6.91 -19.49 0.17
CA LYS A 37 -8.28 -20.00 0.41
C LYS A 37 -9.14 -20.11 -0.85
N ALA A 38 -8.73 -19.52 -1.97
CA ALA A 38 -9.43 -19.64 -3.25
C ALA A 38 -9.60 -21.11 -3.67
N GLY A 39 -8.58 -21.94 -3.40
CA GLY A 39 -8.60 -23.37 -3.71
C GLY A 39 -9.62 -24.18 -2.89
N SER A 40 -10.11 -23.65 -1.78
CA SER A 40 -11.13 -24.31 -0.95
C SER A 40 -12.56 -23.87 -1.26
N GLY A 41 -12.76 -23.01 -2.27
CA GLY A 41 -14.09 -22.53 -2.68
C GLY A 41 -14.77 -21.57 -1.69
N SER A 42 -14.05 -21.10 -0.67
CA SER A 42 -14.58 -20.18 0.35
C SER A 42 -14.59 -18.71 -0.09
N VAL A 43 -13.84 -18.38 -1.15
CA VAL A 43 -13.70 -17.04 -1.71
C VAL A 43 -13.68 -17.17 -3.23
N THR A 44 -14.48 -16.35 -3.90
CA THR A 44 -14.56 -16.37 -5.36
C THR A 44 -13.37 -15.63 -6.00
N PRO A 45 -12.97 -16.01 -7.23
CA PRO A 45 -11.94 -15.28 -7.96
C PRO A 45 -12.25 -13.79 -8.15
N SER A 46 -13.53 -13.43 -8.30
CA SER A 46 -13.98 -12.04 -8.42
C SER A 46 -13.78 -11.23 -7.13
N GLU A 47 -13.99 -11.82 -5.96
CA GLU A 47 -13.75 -11.16 -4.67
C GLU A 47 -12.25 -10.93 -4.46
N ILE A 48 -11.41 -11.91 -4.80
CA ILE A 48 -9.94 -11.77 -4.73
C ILE A 48 -9.46 -10.68 -5.68
N ALA A 49 -9.98 -10.65 -6.91
CA ALA A 49 -9.65 -9.61 -7.89
C ALA A 49 -10.04 -8.21 -7.38
N ALA A 50 -11.19 -8.07 -6.71
CA ALA A 50 -11.60 -6.81 -6.12
C ALA A 50 -10.65 -6.35 -5.00
N VAL A 51 -10.27 -7.25 -4.10
CA VAL A 51 -9.30 -6.94 -3.03
C VAL A 51 -7.94 -6.57 -3.62
N ARG A 52 -7.46 -7.33 -4.62
CA ARG A 52 -6.21 -7.04 -5.32
C ARG A 52 -6.21 -5.64 -5.94
N CYS A 53 -7.28 -5.29 -6.65
CA CYS A 53 -7.43 -3.98 -7.28
C CYS A 53 -7.32 -2.83 -6.25
N VAL A 54 -7.94 -2.98 -5.08
CA VAL A 54 -7.84 -1.99 -3.99
C VAL A 54 -6.41 -1.89 -3.47
N VAL A 55 -5.74 -3.02 -3.21
CA VAL A 55 -4.36 -3.04 -2.71
C VAL A 55 -3.40 -2.40 -3.72
N GLU A 56 -3.52 -2.74 -5.00
CA GLU A 56 -2.71 -2.17 -6.08
C GLU A 56 -2.95 -0.66 -6.25
N SER A 57 -4.21 -0.20 -6.15
CA SER A 57 -4.52 1.23 -6.19
C SER A 57 -3.90 1.97 -5.01
N CYS A 58 -4.00 1.44 -3.80
CA CYS A 58 -3.38 2.06 -2.62
C CYS A 58 -1.85 2.07 -2.69
N ALA A 59 -1.24 1.04 -3.29
CA ALA A 59 0.19 1.02 -3.55
C ALA A 59 0.60 2.11 -4.54
N SER A 60 -0.14 2.26 -5.64
CA SER A 60 0.08 3.32 -6.62
C SER A 60 -0.08 4.71 -6.01
N ASP A 61 -1.13 4.94 -5.22
CA ASP A 61 -1.35 6.22 -4.52
C ASP A 61 -0.18 6.55 -3.56
N LEU A 62 0.38 5.53 -2.90
CA LEU A 62 1.52 5.68 -2.00
C LEU A 62 2.80 5.99 -2.79
N ASP A 63 3.06 5.30 -3.90
CA ASP A 63 4.19 5.57 -4.78
C ASP A 63 4.11 6.99 -5.39
N ASP A 64 2.92 7.41 -5.82
CA ASP A 64 2.67 8.76 -6.34
C ASP A 64 2.91 9.83 -5.26
N ALA A 65 2.57 9.54 -4.00
CA ALA A 65 2.90 10.43 -2.88
C ALA A 65 4.42 10.58 -2.67
N TRP A 66 5.22 9.59 -3.08
CA TRP A 66 6.69 9.62 -3.03
C TRP A 66 7.34 10.22 -4.29
N ALA A 67 6.68 10.22 -5.45
CA ALA A 67 7.26 10.65 -6.72
C ALA A 67 7.74 12.13 -6.74
N GLY A 68 7.35 12.93 -5.75
CA GLY A 68 7.72 14.33 -5.60
C GLY A 68 8.58 14.69 -4.37
N VAL A 69 9.01 13.71 -3.57
CA VAL A 69 9.88 13.89 -2.38
C VAL A 69 11.34 13.71 -2.77
#